data_AF-A0A847CGL6-F1
#
_entry.id   AF-A0A847CGL6-F1
#
_cell.length_a   1.000
_cell.length_b   1.000
_cell.length_c   1.000
_cell.angle_alpha   90.00
_cell.angle_beta   90.00
_cell.angle_gamma   90.00
#
_symmetry.space_group_name_H-M   'P 1'
#
loop_
_entity.id
_entity.type
_entity.pdbx_description
1 polymer ?
#
loop_
_entity_poly.entity_id
_entity_poly.type
_entity_poly.pdbx_seq_one_letter_code
_entity_poly.pdbx_strand_id
1 'polypeptide(L)'
;MKNNLMKIRNLVLLIISLVLLFLIFIISLSVGSEKISFFSAMKHFSEATDSLNFDYIILFELRLPRCLLAMISGALLAGAGAVFQMFFRNPLAEPGIIGISSGATLGAVVSQSVFNVTAITVAFSSVSSFSNSVLQ
;
A
#
# COMPACT_ATOMS: atom_id res chain seq x y z
N MET A 1 5.47 -39.87 1.83
CA MET A 1 4.57 -39.34 0.77
C MET A 1 3.70 -38.15 1.22
N LYS A 2 3.20 -38.11 2.45
CA LYS A 2 2.30 -37.04 2.97
C LYS A 2 2.91 -35.61 2.98
N ASN A 3 4.23 -35.47 3.15
CA ASN A 3 4.91 -34.16 3.16
C ASN A 3 4.91 -33.46 1.79
N ASN A 4 4.94 -34.22 0.68
CA ASN A 4 4.94 -33.63 -0.66
C ASN A 4 3.57 -33.07 -1.01
N LEU A 5 2.49 -33.72 -0.55
CA LEU A 5 1.12 -33.24 -0.74
C LEU A 5 0.86 -31.93 0.04
N MET A 6 1.40 -31.79 1.26
CA MET A 6 1.30 -30.55 2.03
C MET A 6 2.11 -29.40 1.41
N LYS A 7 3.31 -29.68 0.88
CA LYS A 7 4.10 -28.68 0.15
C LYS A 7 3.38 -28.20 -1.11
N ILE A 8 2.81 -29.12 -1.89
CA ILE A 8 2.06 -28.78 -3.12
C ILE A 8 0.83 -27.93 -2.80
N ARG A 9 0.05 -28.28 -1.76
CA ARG A 9 -1.12 -27.49 -1.35
C ARG A 9 -0.73 -26.05 -0.97
N ASN A 10 0.31 -25.89 -0.15
CA ASN A 10 0.76 -24.56 0.29
C ASN A 10 1.33 -23.74 -0.89
N LEU A 11 2.01 -24.40 -1.83
CA LEU A 11 2.53 -23.76 -3.04
C LEU A 11 1.39 -23.30 -3.97
N VAL A 12 0.35 -24.11 -4.14
CA VAL A 12 -0.86 -23.75 -4.88
C VAL A 12 -1.58 -22.56 -4.21
N LEU A 13 -1.73 -22.57 -2.89
CA LEU A 13 -2.33 -21.45 -2.15
C LEU A 13 -1.53 -20.14 -2.30
N LEU A 14 -0.19 -20.22 -2.30
CA LEU A 14 0.67 -19.06 -2.51
C LEU A 14 0.50 -18.50 -3.93
N ILE A 15 0.52 -19.37 -4.94
CA ILE A 15 0.31 -18.97 -6.35
C ILE A 15 -1.07 -18.31 -6.52
N ILE A 16 -2.13 -18.90 -5.94
CA ILE A 16 -3.47 -18.33 -5.98
C ILE A 16 -3.49 -16.93 -5.35
N SER A 17 -2.90 -16.79 -4.15
CA SER A 17 -2.85 -15.49 -3.46
C SER A 17 -2.09 -14.43 -4.27
N LEU A 18 -0.99 -14.82 -4.94
CA LEU A 18 -0.20 -13.92 -5.77
C LEU A 18 -0.97 -13.48 -7.02
N VAL A 19 -1.65 -14.41 -7.69
CA VAL A 19 -2.51 -14.11 -8.85
C VAL A 19 -3.67 -13.20 -8.45
N LEU A 20 -4.29 -13.46 -7.30
CA LEU A 20 -5.38 -12.64 -6.78
C LEU A 20 -4.90 -11.21 -6.47
N LEU A 21 -3.72 -11.06 -5.87
CA LEU A 21 -3.10 -9.76 -5.59
C LEU A 21 -2.84 -8.99 -6.90
N PHE A 22 -2.31 -9.68 -7.92
CA PHE A 22 -2.05 -9.08 -9.23
C PHE A 22 -3.34 -8.63 -9.92
N LEU A 23 -4.40 -9.43 -9.88
CA LEU A 23 -5.72 -9.07 -10.41
C LEU A 23 -6.30 -7.85 -9.70
N ILE A 24 -6.24 -7.82 -8.36
CA ILE A 24 -6.73 -6.69 -7.56
C ILE A 24 -5.91 -5.43 -7.86
N PHE A 25 -4.60 -5.54 -8.09
CA PHE A 25 -3.76 -4.41 -8.49
C PHE A 25 -4.20 -3.83 -9.83
N ILE A 26 -4.45 -4.67 -10.84
CA ILE A 26 -4.96 -4.23 -12.15
C ILE A 26 -6.35 -3.57 -12.01
N ILE A 27 -7.23 -4.16 -11.21
CA ILE A 27 -8.56 -3.60 -10.94
C ILE A 27 -8.42 -2.25 -10.22
N SER A 28 -7.53 -2.13 -9.24
CA SER A 28 -7.28 -0.88 -8.51
C SER A 28 -6.75 0.23 -9.39
N LEU A 29 -5.96 -0.11 -10.42
CA LEU A 29 -5.54 0.87 -11.43
C LEU A 29 -6.69 1.29 -12.35
N SER A 30 -7.61 0.37 -12.62
CA SER A 30 -8.75 0.56 -13.52
C SER A 30 -9.97 1.23 -12.84
N VAL A 31 -10.10 1.14 -11.52
CA VAL A 31 -11.19 1.74 -10.74
C VAL A 31 -10.81 3.16 -10.33
N GLY A 32 -11.44 4.16 -10.95
CA GLY A 32 -11.36 5.56 -10.55
C GLY A 32 -12.41 6.41 -11.25
N SER A 33 -12.58 7.65 -10.80
CA SER A 33 -13.75 8.52 -11.10
C SER A 33 -13.98 8.86 -12.57
N GLU A 34 -13.04 8.51 -13.44
CA GLU A 34 -13.14 8.63 -14.90
C GLU A 34 -12.68 7.31 -15.51
N LYS A 35 -13.41 6.81 -16.54
CA LYS A 35 -13.10 5.58 -17.28
C LYS A 35 -11.89 5.81 -18.19
N ILE A 36 -10.73 6.05 -17.58
CA ILE A 36 -9.49 6.24 -18.30
C ILE A 36 -9.01 4.86 -18.76
N SER A 37 -9.11 4.60 -20.07
CA SER A 37 -8.57 3.39 -20.66
C SER A 37 -7.05 3.41 -20.51
N PHE A 38 -6.47 2.42 -19.82
CA PHE A 38 -5.02 2.25 -19.63
C PHE A 38 -4.24 2.36 -20.95
N PHE A 39 -4.87 1.97 -22.06
CA PHE A 39 -4.32 2.03 -23.40
C PHE A 39 -4.15 3.46 -23.95
N SER A 40 -4.98 4.41 -23.52
CA SER A 40 -4.84 5.83 -23.88
C SER A 40 -3.70 6.48 -23.08
N ALA A 41 -3.61 6.21 -21.77
CA ALA A 41 -2.54 6.75 -20.92
C ALA A 41 -1.14 6.32 -21.39
N MET A 42 -0.99 5.09 -21.87
CA MET A 42 0.30 4.58 -22.39
C MET A 42 0.63 5.13 -23.79
N LYS A 43 -0.38 5.44 -24.63
CA LYS A 43 -0.17 6.12 -25.92
C LYS A 43 0.32 7.56 -25.72
N HIS A 44 -0.21 8.28 -24.74
CA HIS A 44 0.20 9.65 -24.45
C HIS A 44 1.58 9.78 -23.79
N PHE A 45 2.16 8.68 -23.27
CA PHE A 45 3.56 8.67 -22.87
C PHE A 45 4.53 8.85 -24.06
N SER A 46 4.10 8.50 -25.28
CA SER A 46 4.92 8.63 -26.50
C SER A 46 4.70 9.94 -27.26
N GLU A 47 3.63 10.70 -26.97
CA GLU A 47 3.32 11.99 -27.59
C GLU A 47 3.47 13.10 -26.54
N ALA A 48 4.71 13.58 -26.39
CA ALA A 48 5.11 14.58 -25.40
C ALA A 48 4.62 16.01 -25.69
N THR A 49 3.32 16.23 -25.99
CA THR A 49 2.91 17.52 -26.57
C THR A 49 1.67 18.21 -25.98
N ASP A 50 0.98 17.74 -24.94
CA ASP A 50 0.00 18.62 -24.28
C ASP A 50 0.00 18.57 -22.76
N SER A 51 0.38 19.71 -22.19
CA SER A 51 0.88 19.94 -20.83
C SER A 51 -0.22 20.11 -19.77
N LEU A 52 -1.48 19.75 -20.05
CA LEU A 52 -2.61 19.95 -19.12
C LEU A 52 -3.64 18.81 -19.15
N ASN A 53 -3.20 17.55 -19.31
CA ASN A 53 -4.11 16.41 -19.22
C ASN A 53 -4.25 15.93 -17.77
N PHE A 54 -5.34 16.34 -17.11
CA PHE A 54 -5.70 15.94 -15.74
C PHE A 54 -5.67 14.42 -15.54
N ASP A 55 -5.98 13.63 -16.57
CA ASP A 55 -5.95 12.16 -16.54
C ASP A 55 -4.57 11.58 -16.27
N TYR A 56 -3.50 12.17 -16.82
CA TYR A 56 -2.13 11.72 -16.60
C TYR A 56 -1.70 11.95 -15.15
N ILE A 57 -1.96 13.15 -14.63
CA ILE A 57 -1.68 13.55 -13.25
C ILE A 57 -2.42 12.64 -12.27
N ILE A 58 -3.71 12.38 -12.51
CA ILE A 58 -4.51 11.51 -11.65
C ILE A 58 -3.96 10.07 -11.64
N LEU A 59 -3.52 9.54 -12.78
CA LEU A 59 -3.02 8.16 -12.84
C LEU A 59 -1.62 8.03 -12.21
N PHE A 60 -0.67 8.89 -12.59
CA PHE A 60 0.73 8.78 -12.19
C PHE A 60 1.03 9.44 -10.84
N GLU A 61 0.42 10.57 -10.51
CA GLU A 61 0.72 11.30 -9.26
C GLU A 61 -0.24 10.96 -8.10
N LEU A 62 -1.45 10.45 -8.39
CA LEU A 62 -2.43 10.08 -7.34
C LEU A 62 -2.62 8.58 -7.20
N ARG A 63 -2.93 7.85 -8.29
CA ARG A 63 -3.30 6.43 -8.20
C ARG A 63 -2.09 5.54 -7.99
N LEU A 64 -1.03 5.71 -8.79
CA LEU A 64 0.17 4.89 -8.71
C LEU A 64 0.84 4.93 -7.31
N PRO A 65 1.15 6.10 -6.71
CA PRO A 65 1.72 6.14 -5.37
C PRO A 65 0.77 5.58 -4.32
N ARG A 66 -0.55 5.78 -4.45
CA ARG A 66 -1.53 5.20 -3.53
C ARG A 66 -1.58 3.67 -3.59
N CYS A 67 -1.55 3.09 -4.78
CA CYS A 67 -1.51 1.63 -4.96
C CYS A 67 -0.22 1.04 -4.39
N LEU A 68 0.93 1.70 -4.61
CA LEU A 68 2.20 1.29 -4.00
C LEU A 68 2.15 1.35 -2.47
N LEU A 69 1.67 2.45 -1.90
CA LEU A 69 1.51 2.60 -0.45
C LEU A 69 0.56 1.56 0.14
N ALA A 70 -0.53 1.22 -0.55
CA ALA A 70 -1.46 0.18 -0.11
C ALA A 70 -0.80 -1.22 -0.10
N MET A 71 -0.01 -1.55 -1.11
CA MET A 71 0.73 -2.82 -1.15
C MET A 71 1.81 -2.89 -0.06
N ILE A 72 2.60 -1.83 0.11
CA ILE A 72 3.66 -1.77 1.11
C ILE A 72 3.06 -1.84 2.52
N SER A 73 2.04 -1.04 2.82
CA SER A 73 1.39 -1.05 4.12
C SER A 73 0.72 -2.39 4.43
N GLY A 74 0.04 -3.01 3.45
CA GLY A 74 -0.52 -4.35 3.59
C GLY A 74 0.54 -5.42 3.88
N ALA A 75 1.68 -5.39 3.18
CA ALA A 75 2.78 -6.33 3.41
C ALA A 75 3.40 -6.16 4.80
N LEU A 76 3.61 -4.92 5.25
CA LEU A 76 4.11 -4.62 6.58
C LEU A 76 3.14 -5.08 7.68
N LEU A 77 1.83 -4.87 7.48
CA LEU A 77 0.80 -5.26 8.45
C LEU A 77 0.68 -6.79 8.54
N ALA A 78 0.72 -7.49 7.40
CA ALA A 78 0.74 -8.95 7.35
C ALA A 78 1.98 -9.52 8.03
N GLY A 79 3.15 -8.93 7.79
CA GLY A 79 4.41 -9.31 8.44
C GLY A 79 4.38 -9.09 9.95
N ALA A 80 3.95 -7.91 10.40
CA ALA A 80 3.78 -7.59 11.82
C ALA A 80 2.80 -8.56 12.50
N GLY A 81 1.66 -8.86 11.86
CA GLY A 81 0.69 -9.84 12.33
C GLY A 81 1.31 -11.23 12.49
N ALA A 82 2.07 -11.71 11.50
CA ALA A 82 2.73 -13.03 11.57
C ALA A 82 3.76 -13.10 12.70
N VAL A 83 4.56 -12.05 12.90
CA VAL A 83 5.54 -11.97 14.01
C VAL A 83 4.82 -11.98 15.36
N PHE A 84 3.74 -11.19 15.51
CA PHE A 84 2.95 -11.17 16.75
C PHE A 84 2.30 -12.52 17.04
N GLN A 85 1.69 -13.15 16.05
CA GLN A 85 1.09 -14.48 16.18
C GLN A 85 2.14 -15.53 16.59
N MET A 86 3.37 -15.44 16.06
CA MET A 86 4.48 -16.33 16.41
C MET A 86 5.01 -16.09 17.83
N PHE A 87 5.13 -14.82 18.24
CA PHE A 87 5.65 -14.44 19.56
C PHE A 87 4.72 -14.91 20.68
N PHE A 88 3.42 -14.64 20.56
CA PHE A 88 2.42 -15.06 21.55
C PHE A 88 2.00 -16.52 21.39
N ARG A 89 2.45 -17.21 20.32
CA ARG A 89 1.99 -18.55 19.93
C ARG A 89 0.46 -18.64 19.93
N ASN A 90 -0.20 -17.54 19.59
CA ASN A 90 -1.65 -17.39 19.59
C ASN A 90 -2.10 -16.86 18.22
N PRO A 91 -2.76 -17.69 17.40
CA PRO A 91 -3.21 -17.29 16.07
C PRO A 91 -4.28 -16.19 16.07
N LEU A 92 -4.84 -15.82 17.24
CA LEU A 92 -5.78 -14.70 17.40
C LEU A 92 -5.10 -13.39 17.86
N ALA A 93 -3.80 -13.39 18.11
CA ALA A 93 -3.09 -12.18 18.52
C ALA A 93 -2.92 -11.24 17.33
N GLU A 94 -3.44 -10.01 17.43
CA GLU A 94 -3.24 -8.94 16.47
C GLU A 94 -2.38 -7.82 17.09
N PRO A 95 -1.43 -7.22 16.33
CA PRO A 95 -0.63 -6.09 16.78
C PRO A 95 -1.44 -4.86 17.26
N GLY A 96 -2.73 -4.75 16.95
CA GLY A 96 -3.58 -3.63 17.38
C GLY A 96 -3.78 -3.51 18.91
N ILE A 97 -3.56 -4.57 19.67
CA ILE A 97 -3.92 -4.62 21.12
C ILE A 97 -2.94 -3.84 22.01
N ILE A 98 -1.72 -3.55 21.53
CA ILE A 98 -0.68 -2.85 22.33
C ILE A 98 -0.76 -1.31 22.27
N GLY A 99 -1.85 -0.74 21.76
CA GLY A 99 -2.11 0.71 21.83
C GLY A 99 -1.36 1.56 20.81
N ILE A 100 -0.60 0.96 19.89
CA ILE A 100 0.16 1.70 18.84
C ILE A 100 -0.79 2.51 17.94
N SER A 101 -1.95 1.96 17.55
CA SER A 101 -2.92 2.65 16.70
C SER A 101 -3.53 3.88 17.39
N SER A 102 -3.90 3.74 18.67
CA SER A 102 -4.41 4.84 19.49
C SER A 102 -3.37 5.94 19.71
N GLY A 103 -2.11 5.56 19.96
CA GLY A 103 -0.99 6.50 20.09
C GLY A 103 -0.70 7.27 18.80
N ALA A 104 -0.69 6.59 17.66
CA ALA A 104 -0.52 7.22 16.34
C ALA A 104 -1.64 8.21 16.03
N THR A 105 -2.89 7.83 16.31
CA THR A 105 -4.06 8.70 16.10
C THR A 105 -4.00 9.94 17.00
N LEU A 106 -3.67 9.76 18.28
CA LEU A 106 -3.51 10.88 19.22
C LEU A 106 -2.38 11.82 18.79
N GLY A 107 -1.23 11.27 18.38
CA GLY A 107 -0.11 12.05 17.86
C GLY A 107 -0.47 12.85 16.61
N ALA A 108 -1.22 12.26 15.67
CA ALA A 108 -1.70 12.94 14.48
C ALA A 108 -2.64 14.11 14.82
N VAL A 109 -3.60 13.89 15.73
CA VAL A 109 -4.54 14.93 16.17
C VAL A 109 -3.83 16.07 16.92
N VAL A 110 -2.88 15.76 17.80
CA VAL A 110 -2.08 16.77 18.52
C VAL A 110 -1.22 17.58 17.56
N SER A 111 -0.55 16.92 16.61
CA SER A 111 0.25 17.60 15.58
C SER A 111 -0.61 18.59 14.78
N GLN A 112 -1.80 18.16 14.36
CA GLN A 112 -2.69 18.98 13.56
C GLN A 112 -3.34 20.12 14.36
N SER A 113 -3.74 19.87 15.60
CA SER A 113 -4.45 20.86 16.43
C SER A 113 -3.53 21.87 17.11
N VAL A 114 -2.36 21.46 17.59
CA VAL A 114 -1.44 22.31 18.37
C VAL A 114 -0.43 23.02 17.47
N PHE A 115 0.12 22.30 16.50
CA PHE A 115 1.21 22.81 15.65
C PHE A 115 0.71 23.32 14.29
N ASN A 116 -0.62 23.29 14.05
CA ASN A 116 -1.26 23.65 12.78
C ASN A 116 -0.64 22.93 11.58
N VAL A 117 -0.14 21.70 11.81
CA VAL A 117 0.47 20.90 10.76
C VAL A 117 -0.64 20.33 9.91
N THR A 118 -0.65 20.68 8.63
CA THR A 118 -1.66 20.16 7.71
C THR A 118 -1.41 18.67 7.42
N ALA A 119 -2.48 17.94 7.13
CA ALA A 119 -2.38 16.52 6.75
C ALA A 119 -1.43 16.30 5.57
N ILE A 120 -1.36 17.29 4.66
CA ILE A 120 -0.44 17.31 3.53
C ILE A 120 1.02 17.35 4.02
N THR A 121 1.35 18.26 4.94
CA THR A 121 2.71 18.37 5.50
C THR A 121 3.15 17.10 6.21
N VAL A 122 2.26 16.44 6.97
CA VAL A 122 2.55 15.14 7.62
C VAL A 122 2.83 14.05 6.59
N ALA A 123 2.05 13.99 5.51
CA ALA A 123 2.24 12.99 4.47
C ALA A 123 3.58 13.17 3.74
N PHE A 124 3.92 14.40 3.33
CA PHE A 124 5.17 14.69 2.63
C PHE A 124 6.42 14.53 3.50
N SER A 125 6.36 14.90 4.79
CA SER A 125 7.48 14.70 5.72
C SER A 125 7.72 13.22 6.05
N SER A 126 6.65 12.42 6.08
CA SER A 126 6.74 10.97 6.30
C SER A 126 7.37 10.24 5.11
N VAL A 127 6.98 10.61 3.88
CA VAL A 127 7.55 10.06 2.63
C VAL A 127 9.03 10.44 2.48
N SER A 128 9.38 11.71 2.74
CA SER A 128 10.77 12.16 2.68
C SER A 128 11.65 11.50 3.73
N SER A 129 11.14 11.31 4.95
CA SER A 129 11.85 10.59 6.02
C SER A 129 12.09 9.12 5.65
N PHE A 130 11.11 8.46 5.04
CA PHE A 130 11.26 7.09 4.55
C PHE A 130 12.27 6.99 3.40
N SER A 131 12.19 7.89 2.41
CA SER A 131 13.17 7.95 1.31
C SER A 131 14.60 8.15 1.85
N ASN A 132 14.76 8.98 2.88
CA ASN A 132 16.05 9.21 3.50
C ASN A 132 16.53 7.97 4.28
N SER A 133 15.62 7.20 4.88
CA SER A 133 15.95 5.96 5.61
C SER A 133 16.29 4.76 4.70
N VAL A 134 15.89 4.77 3.42
CA VAL A 134 16.23 3.71 2.45
C VAL A 134 17.60 3.96 1.79
N LEU A 135 18.10 5.20 1.85
CA LEU A 135 19.40 5.60 1.30
C LEU A 135 20.56 5.45 2.30
N GLN A 136 20.27 5.17 3.58
CA GLN A 136 21.24 4.87 4.64
C GLN A 136 21.22 3.39 4.99
#